data_AF-W1XKS6-F1
#
_entry.id   AF-W1XKS6-F1
#
_cell.length_a   1.000
_cell.length_b   1.000
_cell.length_c   1.000
_cell.angle_alpha   90.00
_cell.angle_beta   90.00
_cell.angle_gamma   90.00
#
_symmetry.space_group_name_H-M   'P 1'
#
loop_
_entity.id
_entity.type
_entity.pdbx_description
1 polymer ?
#
loop_
_entity_poly.entity_id
_entity_poly.type
_entity_poly.pdbx_seq_one_letter_code
_entity_poly.pdbx_strand_id
1 'polypeptide(L)' 'AGFHLAVTTLQGKVKPGDNPLLLKRLYILRTDSLETMSRLVSNQPQG' A
#
# COMPACT_ATOMS: atom_id res chain seq x y z
N ALA A 1 -20.86 3.90 12.60
CA ALA A 1 -19.51 3.87 13.20
C ALA A 1 -18.66 4.95 12.55
N GLY A 2 -18.00 5.80 13.34
CA GLY A 2 -17.21 6.95 12.85
C GLY A 2 -15.85 6.54 12.28
N PHE A 3 -15.82 5.59 11.36
CA PHE A 3 -14.58 5.18 10.69
C PHE A 3 -14.25 6.15 9.56
N HIS A 4 -13.01 6.63 9.55
CA HIS A 4 -12.52 7.56 8.52
C HIS A 4 -11.67 6.87 7.45
N LEU A 5 -11.19 5.65 7.74
CA LEU A 5 -10.38 4.85 6.82
C LEU A 5 -10.72 3.37 6.96
N ALA A 6 -10.62 2.63 5.86
CA ALA A 6 -10.68 1.17 5.85
C ALA A 6 -9.71 0.58 4.82
N VAL A 7 -9.07 -0.52 5.22
CA VAL A 7 -8.09 -1.24 4.41
C VAL A 7 -8.68 -2.51 3.84
N THR A 8 -8.22 -2.88 2.65
CA THR A 8 -8.68 -4.06 1.91
C THR A 8 -7.52 -5.03 1.66
N THR A 9 -7.84 -6.17 1.07
CA THR A 9 -6.86 -7.17 0.61
C THR A 9 -6.44 -6.95 -0.85
N LEU A 10 -6.90 -5.87 -1.49
CA LEU A 10 -6.47 -5.54 -2.85
C LEU A 10 -5.00 -5.13 -2.83
N GLN A 11 -4.18 -5.79 -3.65
CA GLN A 11 -2.76 -5.48 -3.75
C GLN A 11 -2.53 -4.15 -4.46
N GLY A 12 -1.69 -3.28 -3.90
CA GLY A 12 -1.21 -2.09 -4.58
C GLY A 12 -0.90 -0.93 -3.65
N LYS A 13 -0.26 0.11 -4.21
CA LYS A 13 -0.07 1.38 -3.51
C LYS A 13 -1.34 2.19 -3.52
N VAL A 14 -1.68 2.75 -2.36
CA VAL A 14 -2.66 3.83 -2.26
C VAL A 14 -2.11 5.05 -2.98
N LYS A 15 -2.97 5.75 -3.73
CA LYS A 15 -2.65 7.01 -4.43
C LYS A 15 -3.50 8.15 -3.87
N PRO A 16 -3.04 9.41 -3.97
CA PRO A 16 -3.91 10.56 -3.73
C PRO A 16 -5.18 10.45 -4.57
N GLY A 17 -6.34 10.61 -3.94
CA GLY A 17 -7.65 10.45 -4.59
C GLY A 17 -8.28 9.05 -4.51
N ASP A 18 -7.56 8.02 -4.03
CA ASP A 18 -8.19 6.73 -3.70
C ASP A 18 -9.25 6.90 -2.60
N ASN A 19 -10.32 6.09 -2.65
CA ASN A 19 -11.39 6.13 -1.66
C ASN A 19 -10.87 5.74 -0.26
N PRO A 20 -11.03 6.60 0.77
CA PRO A 20 -10.57 6.35 2.15
C PRO A 20 -11.07 5.03 2.75
N LEU A 21 -12.21 4.52 2.30
CA LEU A 21 -12.82 3.29 2.83
C LEU A 21 -12.51 2.03 1.98
N LEU A 22 -11.68 2.14 0.94
CA LEU A 22 -11.30 1.02 0.06
C LEU A 22 -9.80 0.99 -0.21
N LEU A 23 -8.98 1.28 0.80
CA LEU A 23 -7.54 1.39 0.62
C LEU A 23 -6.89 0.05 0.25
N LYS A 24 -6.01 0.08 -0.75
CA LYS A 24 -5.18 -1.07 -1.16
C LYS A 24 -4.06 -1.31 -0.14
N ARG A 25 -3.47 -2.50 -0.17
CA ARG A 25 -2.38 -2.92 0.72
C ARG A 25 -1.18 -3.43 -0.07
N LEU A 26 0.02 -3.15 0.42
CA LEU A 26 1.24 -3.80 -0.05
C LEU A 26 1.42 -5.14 0.66
N TYR A 27 1.69 -6.19 -0.11
CA TYR A 27 2.09 -7.48 0.44
C TYR A 27 3.61 -7.51 0.53
N ILE A 28 4.11 -7.61 1.76
CA ILE A 28 5.52 -7.89 2.07
C ILE A 28 5.55 -9.32 2.61
N LEU A 29 6.19 -10.22 1.87
CA LEU A 29 6.28 -11.64 2.21
C LEU A 29 7.53 -11.91 3.03
N ARG A 30 7.49 -13.00 3.80
CA ARG A 30 8.67 -13.48 4.56
C ARG A 30 9.89 -13.73 3.65
N THR A 31 9.65 -14.09 2.40
CA THR A 31 10.66 -14.41 1.40
C THR A 31 11.18 -13.19 0.65
N ASP A 32 10.57 -12.02 0.83
CA ASP A 32 11.08 -10.80 0.20
C ASP A 32 12.41 -10.40 0.83
N SER A 33 13.39 -10.09 -0.02
CA SER A 33 14.63 -9.48 0.45
C SER A 33 14.36 -8.07 0.97
N LEU A 34 15.26 -7.55 1.81
CA LEU A 34 15.19 -6.16 2.27
C LEU A 34 15.18 -5.16 1.11
N GLU A 35 15.87 -5.47 0.02
CA GLU A 35 15.88 -4.67 -1.19
C GLU A 35 14.50 -4.64 -1.87
N THR A 36 13.87 -5.79 -2.06
CA THR A 36 12.51 -5.89 -2.63
C THR A 36 11.50 -5.17 -1.75
N MET A 37 11.55 -5.40 -0.43
CA MET A 37 10.71 -4.70 0.55
C MET A 37 10.89 -3.19 0.43
N SER A 38 12.14 -2.71 0.40
CA SER A 38 12.47 -1.28 0.31
C SER A 38 11.86 -0.64 -0.94
N ARG A 39 11.98 -1.28 -2.11
CA ARG A 39 11.38 -0.80 -3.36
C ARG A 39 9.85 -0.75 -3.29
N LEU A 40 9.22 -1.78 -2.70
CA LEU A 40 7.77 -1.84 -2.57
C LEU A 40 7.23 -0.74 -1.64
N VAL A 41 7.87 -0.46 -0.51
CA VAL A 41 7.38 0.56 0.44
C VAL A 41 7.70 2.00 -0.01
N SER A 42 8.78 2.23 -0.73
CA SER A 42 9.27 3.56 -1.09
C SER A 42 8.31 4.35 -2.00
N ASN A 43 7.90 5.54 -1.59
CA ASN A 43 7.04 6.43 -2.39
C ASN A 43 7.86 7.36 -3.31
N GLN A 44 8.89 6.81 -3.98
CA GLN A 44 9.62 7.60 -4.97
C GLN A 44 8.66 8.00 -6.11
N PRO A 45 8.64 9.30 -6.48
CA PRO A 45 7.93 9.71 -7.68
C PRO A 45 8.54 8.96 -8.87
N GLN A 46 7.70 8.27 -9.63
CA GLN A 46 8.11 7.80 -10.96
C GLN A 46 8.26 9.08 -11.78
N GLY A 47 9.52 9.45 -12.08
CA GLY A 47 9.83 10.50 -13.05
C GLY A 47 9.33 10.12 -14.43
#